data_AF-A0A7G8WM49-F1
#
_entry.id   AF-A0A7G8WM49-F1
#
_cell.length_a   1.000
_cell.length_b   1.000
_cell.length_c   1.000
_cell.angle_alpha   90.00
_cell.angle_beta   90.00
_cell.angle_gamma   90.00
#
_symmetry.space_group_name_H-M   'P 1'
#
loop_
_entity.id
_entity.type
_entity.pdbx_description
1 polymer ?
#
loop_
_entity_poly.entity_id
_entity_poly.type
_entity_poly.pdbx_seq_one_letter_code
_entity_poly.pdbx_strand_id
1 'polypeptide(L)'
;MTAVNRTTARAFILGWVAVVGLGLGVVPAQAVGHQAVVHQAVVDQAVVHQAAGHQAAVQALGAASSAAAGRPAGSYVPVSSARILDTRSGLGAGGPLAGNHEILLSVTAKGGIPPTGAASIVLTLTVTNPTLAGYLTVYPDGFARPATSNIDFAAGQTIANTVVVRVGAGGRIRLFYGAGTGSVQLVADTAGYYTSGTPTDSGAFQVVAAQRIMDTRSGLGGARASLGATATRVLTVGGVGGVPAGARAVVLNVGVFGATANGSVTVFPRSGPRPGTSNVSFIAGQARSGLTIVPVSPAGQVSLFNGSTRPVNTVVDMLGYYLGGYPAVFGSFLTFTAARVVDTTTGLGAAGPVAPHGSITVQVGGLGEIPGPGTTSIALNVTVKPTGGGYLSVYPTGVAQPTTSNINYVPGAAVSNLVILPVRSDGKVVLFNAGVGSADIQVDVLGVFLDGTGAARCNLARTDPSGDSITQWNPVVYCVLSVLNQPSSEVGDVDIMIQYESSGDPNAINNYDINAQQGHPSEGLIQVIRPTFDTYRSSQLPNDLFNPAANLYAGLNYAINTYGSIHNVPGLVSLRNGGGYQGYIVNR
;
A
#
# COMPACT_ATOMS: atom_id res chain seq x y z
N MET A 1 -48.58 -5.79 50.71
CA MET A 1 -48.07 -6.63 51.81
C MET A 1 -47.09 -7.65 51.24
N THR A 2 -45.83 -7.54 51.68
CA THR A 2 -44.77 -8.59 51.80
C THR A 2 -44.25 -9.35 50.57
N ALA A 3 -42.99 -9.80 50.70
CA ALA A 3 -41.99 -10.00 49.65
C ALA A 3 -41.47 -11.47 49.53
N VAL A 4 -41.01 -11.83 48.32
CA VAL A 4 -39.77 -12.60 47.94
C VAL A 4 -39.61 -14.09 48.36
N ASN A 5 -39.32 -15.03 47.42
CA ASN A 5 -37.96 -15.45 47.00
C ASN A 5 -37.88 -16.53 45.87
N ARG A 6 -36.74 -16.54 45.15
CA ARG A 6 -36.33 -17.35 43.97
C ARG A 6 -35.64 -18.68 44.31
N THR A 7 -35.55 -19.64 43.36
CA THR A 7 -34.32 -20.42 43.04
C THR A 7 -34.44 -21.30 41.77
N THR A 8 -33.28 -21.73 41.24
CA THR A 8 -32.92 -21.93 39.82
C THR A 8 -32.53 -23.39 39.48
N ALA A 9 -32.54 -23.72 38.18
CA ALA A 9 -32.16 -25.00 37.55
C ALA A 9 -30.65 -25.36 37.53
N ARG A 10 -30.29 -26.64 37.28
CA ARG A 10 -29.36 -27.13 36.23
C ARG A 10 -29.00 -28.63 36.35
N ALA A 11 -28.92 -29.32 35.21
CA ALA A 11 -28.32 -30.66 35.02
C ALA A 11 -27.17 -30.55 33.99
N PHE A 12 -26.08 -31.29 34.19
CA PHE A 12 -24.91 -31.34 33.28
C PHE A 12 -24.46 -32.78 32.98
N ILE A 13 -23.93 -32.92 31.77
CA ILE A 13 -23.49 -34.13 31.06
C ILE A 13 -22.02 -34.48 31.40
N LEU A 14 -21.72 -35.79 31.50
CA LEU A 14 -20.38 -36.38 31.69
C LEU A 14 -19.47 -36.26 30.46
N GLY A 15 -18.17 -36.11 30.69
CA GLY A 15 -17.10 -36.31 29.71
C GLY A 15 -15.75 -36.55 30.39
N TRP A 16 -15.09 -37.67 30.05
CA TRP A 16 -13.92 -38.27 30.69
C TRP A 16 -12.60 -37.50 30.45
N VAL A 17 -11.70 -37.50 31.45
CA VAL A 17 -10.27 -37.19 31.29
C VAL A 17 -9.45 -38.38 31.79
N ALA A 18 -8.57 -38.90 30.93
CA ALA A 18 -7.57 -39.91 31.26
C ALA A 18 -6.43 -39.29 32.09
N VAL A 19 -6.10 -39.93 33.22
CA VAL A 19 -4.98 -39.53 34.08
C VAL A 19 -3.81 -40.49 33.86
N VAL A 20 -2.67 -39.94 33.45
CA VAL A 20 -1.35 -40.59 33.44
C VAL A 20 -0.90 -40.74 34.90
N GLY A 21 -0.56 -41.97 35.29
CA GLY A 21 -0.23 -42.33 36.66
C GLY A 21 1.16 -41.89 37.11
N LEU A 22 1.25 -41.37 38.33
CA LEU A 22 2.44 -41.38 39.18
C LEU A 22 2.02 -41.49 40.65
N GLY A 23 2.55 -42.52 41.33
CA GLY A 23 2.87 -42.52 42.77
C GLY A 23 1.73 -42.49 43.80
N LEU A 24 1.40 -43.66 44.35
CA LEU A 24 0.60 -43.79 45.57
C LEU A 24 1.34 -43.23 46.79
N GLY A 25 0.74 -42.25 47.45
CA GLY A 25 1.00 -41.87 48.84
C GLY A 25 -0.32 -41.50 49.50
N VAL A 26 -0.75 -42.29 50.49
CA VAL A 26 -2.00 -42.09 51.23
C VAL A 26 -1.85 -40.92 52.19
N VAL A 27 -2.71 -39.90 52.12
CA VAL A 27 -2.83 -38.81 53.09
C VAL A 27 -4.28 -38.78 53.62
N PRO A 28 -4.50 -38.71 54.95
CA PRO A 28 -5.84 -38.85 55.52
C PRO A 28 -6.73 -37.63 55.26
N ALA A 29 -8.03 -37.89 55.16
CA ALA A 29 -9.07 -36.94 54.76
C ALA A 29 -9.40 -35.92 55.87
N GLN A 30 -8.77 -34.74 55.85
CA GLN A 30 -9.29 -33.53 56.49
C GLN A 30 -8.82 -32.25 55.78
N ALA A 31 -9.28 -32.00 54.54
CA ALA A 31 -9.19 -30.68 53.87
C ALA A 31 -10.07 -30.56 52.60
N VAL A 32 -11.31 -31.04 52.60
CA VAL A 32 -12.12 -31.08 51.34
C VAL A 32 -13.08 -29.88 51.17
N GLY A 33 -13.19 -28.97 52.14
CA GLY A 33 -14.13 -27.84 52.06
C GLY A 33 -13.65 -26.62 51.25
N HIS A 34 -12.35 -26.30 51.28
CA HIS A 34 -11.83 -25.05 50.69
C HIS A 34 -11.27 -25.19 49.27
N GLN A 35 -10.77 -26.37 48.87
CA GLN A 35 -10.20 -26.54 47.52
C GLN A 35 -11.25 -26.71 46.42
N ALA A 36 -12.43 -27.27 46.71
CA ALA A 36 -13.49 -27.44 45.72
C ALA A 36 -14.14 -26.09 45.32
N VAL A 37 -14.28 -25.15 46.27
CA VAL A 37 -14.85 -23.81 46.01
C VAL A 37 -13.89 -22.95 45.18
N VAL A 38 -12.57 -23.08 45.42
CA VAL A 38 -11.55 -22.36 44.64
C VAL A 38 -11.47 -22.92 43.21
N HIS A 39 -11.57 -24.24 43.02
CA HIS A 39 -11.58 -24.84 41.68
C HIS A 39 -12.82 -24.42 40.86
N GLN A 40 -14.01 -24.39 41.47
CA GLN A 40 -15.24 -23.96 40.79
C GLN A 40 -15.18 -22.47 40.40
N ALA A 41 -14.67 -21.61 41.28
CA ALA A 41 -14.53 -20.17 41.00
C ALA A 41 -13.48 -19.87 39.92
N VAL A 42 -12.38 -20.63 39.86
CA VAL A 42 -11.35 -20.51 38.81
C VAL A 42 -11.89 -21.00 37.46
N VAL A 43 -12.69 -22.07 37.44
CA VAL A 43 -13.35 -22.56 36.21
C VAL A 43 -14.42 -21.57 35.73
N ASP A 44 -15.24 -21.02 36.63
CA ASP A 44 -16.24 -20.00 36.27
C ASP A 44 -15.59 -18.71 35.77
N GLN A 45 -14.48 -18.25 36.38
CA GLN A 45 -13.71 -17.11 35.85
C GLN A 45 -13.09 -17.42 34.48
N ALA A 46 -12.55 -18.62 34.27
CA ALA A 46 -11.99 -19.02 32.98
C ALA A 46 -13.06 -19.07 31.87
N VAL A 47 -14.27 -19.55 32.19
CA VAL A 47 -15.43 -19.58 31.28
C VAL A 47 -15.94 -18.15 31.00
N VAL A 48 -15.99 -17.27 32.01
CA VAL A 48 -16.36 -15.86 31.83
C VAL A 48 -15.32 -15.10 31.01
N HIS A 49 -14.02 -15.36 31.19
CA HIS A 49 -12.95 -14.78 30.37
C HIS A 49 -12.98 -15.30 28.93
N GLN A 50 -13.26 -16.59 28.71
CA GLN A 50 -13.47 -17.14 27.36
C GLN A 50 -14.73 -16.57 26.69
N ALA A 51 -15.84 -16.42 27.43
CA ALA A 51 -17.08 -15.86 26.91
C ALA A 51 -16.95 -14.36 26.60
N ALA A 52 -16.27 -13.59 27.44
CA ALA A 52 -15.95 -12.18 27.19
C ALA A 52 -14.98 -12.02 26.01
N GLY A 53 -13.98 -12.90 25.89
CA GLY A 53 -13.10 -12.98 24.72
C GLY A 53 -13.86 -13.32 23.44
N HIS A 54 -14.83 -14.24 23.51
CA HIS A 54 -15.71 -14.57 22.39
C HIS A 54 -16.63 -13.40 22.01
N GLN A 55 -17.23 -12.70 22.97
CA GLN A 55 -18.07 -11.54 22.68
C GLN A 55 -17.28 -10.36 22.14
N ALA A 56 -16.06 -10.10 22.65
CA ALA A 56 -15.16 -9.09 22.10
C ALA A 56 -14.71 -9.45 20.67
N ALA A 57 -14.43 -10.72 20.39
CA ALA A 57 -14.11 -11.19 19.04
C ALA A 57 -15.32 -11.07 18.09
N VAL A 58 -16.54 -11.39 18.56
CA VAL A 58 -17.78 -11.23 17.79
C VAL A 58 -18.10 -9.75 17.55
N GLN A 59 -17.86 -8.86 18.51
CA GLN A 59 -18.00 -7.41 18.35
C GLN A 59 -16.93 -6.83 17.41
N ALA A 60 -15.69 -7.31 17.47
CA ALA A 60 -14.62 -6.91 16.53
C ALA A 60 -14.89 -7.40 15.10
N LEU A 61 -15.42 -8.63 14.94
CA LEU A 61 -15.89 -9.15 13.66
C LEU A 61 -17.12 -8.37 13.15
N GLY A 62 -18.04 -8.01 14.05
CA GLY A 62 -19.18 -7.15 13.78
C GLY A 62 -18.77 -5.76 13.30
N ALA A 63 -17.81 -5.12 13.98
CA ALA A 63 -17.27 -3.80 13.62
C ALA A 63 -16.44 -3.82 12.32
N ALA A 64 -15.67 -4.89 12.07
CA ALA A 64 -14.97 -5.06 10.80
C ALA A 64 -15.94 -5.33 9.62
N SER A 65 -17.06 -6.02 9.87
CA SER A 65 -18.10 -6.28 8.88
C SER A 65 -18.97 -5.05 8.57
N SER A 66 -19.29 -4.23 9.57
CA SER A 66 -20.03 -2.97 9.37
C SER A 66 -19.17 -1.90 8.69
N ALA A 67 -17.86 -1.89 8.93
CA ALA A 67 -16.91 -1.03 8.22
C ALA A 67 -16.71 -1.44 6.74
N ALA A 68 -17.02 -2.69 6.36
CA ALA A 68 -16.96 -3.16 4.97
C ALA A 68 -18.24 -2.86 4.18
N ALA A 69 -19.40 -2.95 4.83
CA ALA A 69 -20.72 -2.92 4.18
C ALA A 69 -21.16 -1.56 3.60
N GLY A 70 -20.36 -0.50 3.73
CA GLY A 70 -20.65 0.83 3.18
C GLY A 70 -19.53 1.43 2.34
N ARG A 71 -18.46 0.67 2.06
CA ARG A 71 -17.34 1.17 1.26
C ARG A 71 -17.60 0.95 -0.23
N PRO A 72 -17.22 1.91 -1.11
CA PRO A 72 -17.33 1.73 -2.55
C PRO A 72 -16.62 0.46 -3.03
N ALA A 73 -17.04 -0.09 -4.17
CA ALA A 73 -16.41 -1.27 -4.76
C ALA A 73 -14.97 -0.96 -5.19
N GLY A 74 -14.04 -1.90 -4.95
CA GLY A 74 -12.62 -1.72 -5.28
C GLY A 74 -11.83 -0.83 -4.32
N SER A 75 -12.42 -0.38 -3.20
CA SER A 75 -11.71 0.32 -2.13
C SER A 75 -10.74 -0.60 -1.41
N TYR A 76 -9.49 -0.18 -1.24
CA TYR A 76 -8.56 -0.84 -0.33
C TYR A 76 -8.93 -0.58 1.13
N VAL A 77 -8.96 -1.63 1.92
CA VAL A 77 -9.15 -1.59 3.36
C VAL A 77 -7.91 -2.18 4.02
N PRO A 78 -7.09 -1.38 4.72
CA PRO A 78 -6.01 -1.92 5.51
C PRO A 78 -6.54 -2.68 6.72
N VAL A 79 -5.80 -3.69 7.13
CA VAL A 79 -5.99 -4.37 8.41
C VAL A 79 -4.71 -4.34 9.22
N SER A 80 -4.82 -4.50 10.54
CA SER A 80 -3.65 -4.84 11.35
C SER A 80 -3.11 -6.19 10.90
N SER A 81 -1.79 -6.28 10.73
CA SER A 81 -1.17 -7.52 10.28
C SER A 81 -1.49 -8.68 11.23
N ALA A 82 -1.97 -9.78 10.67
CA ALA A 82 -2.31 -10.97 11.43
C ALA A 82 -1.98 -12.24 10.65
N ARG A 83 -1.37 -13.21 11.34
CA ARG A 83 -1.07 -14.52 10.75
C ARG A 83 -2.34 -15.35 10.59
N ILE A 84 -2.56 -15.87 9.40
CA ILE A 84 -3.70 -16.75 9.07
C ILE A 84 -3.26 -18.14 8.59
N LEU A 85 -1.97 -18.30 8.24
CA LEU A 85 -1.35 -19.58 7.91
C LEU A 85 0.02 -19.66 8.56
N ASP A 86 0.31 -20.77 9.23
CA ASP A 86 1.65 -21.19 9.62
C ASP A 86 1.70 -22.72 9.68
N THR A 87 2.23 -23.33 8.63
CA THR A 87 2.27 -24.80 8.53
C THR A 87 3.18 -25.45 9.56
N ARG A 88 4.04 -24.67 10.22
CA ARG A 88 4.93 -25.15 11.29
C ARG A 88 4.21 -25.31 12.63
N SER A 89 3.20 -24.47 12.89
CA SER A 89 2.40 -24.52 14.12
C SER A 89 1.03 -25.18 13.93
N GLY A 90 0.63 -25.47 12.69
CA GLY A 90 -0.69 -26.02 12.37
C GLY A 90 -1.79 -24.97 12.21
N LEU A 91 -1.44 -23.68 12.18
CA LEU A 91 -2.41 -22.61 11.97
C LEU A 91 -2.85 -22.60 10.50
N GLY A 92 -4.15 -22.79 10.24
CA GLY A 92 -4.73 -22.79 8.88
C GLY A 92 -4.50 -24.09 8.12
N ALA A 93 -3.28 -24.63 8.17
CA ALA A 93 -2.91 -25.97 7.70
C ALA A 93 -1.70 -26.46 8.51
N GLY A 94 -1.49 -27.77 8.59
CA GLY A 94 -0.40 -28.37 9.37
C GLY A 94 0.54 -29.23 8.55
N GLY A 95 1.83 -29.12 8.85
CA GLY A 95 2.90 -29.90 8.23
C GLY A 95 3.44 -29.29 6.93
N PRO A 96 4.66 -29.68 6.51
CA PRO A 96 5.22 -29.22 5.24
C PRO A 96 4.32 -29.57 4.06
N LEU A 97 4.11 -28.62 3.14
CA LEU A 97 3.44 -28.85 1.88
C LEU A 97 4.36 -29.63 0.94
N ALA A 98 3.94 -30.81 0.50
CA ALA A 98 4.67 -31.61 -0.47
C ALA A 98 4.62 -30.99 -1.88
N GLY A 99 5.63 -31.27 -2.71
CA GLY A 99 5.69 -30.79 -4.09
C GLY A 99 4.57 -31.37 -4.96
N ASN A 100 4.03 -30.53 -5.82
CA ASN A 100 2.83 -30.75 -6.62
C ASN A 100 1.53 -30.92 -5.82
N HIS A 101 1.53 -30.56 -4.53
CA HIS A 101 0.32 -30.46 -3.73
C HIS A 101 -0.06 -28.99 -3.49
N GLU A 102 -1.23 -28.81 -2.88
CA GLU A 102 -1.76 -27.50 -2.54
C GLU A 102 -2.42 -27.46 -1.18
N ILE A 103 -2.43 -26.26 -0.58
CA ILE A 103 -3.21 -25.93 0.60
C ILE A 103 -4.46 -25.18 0.15
N LEU A 104 -5.61 -25.62 0.63
CA LEU A 104 -6.85 -24.85 0.57
C LEU A 104 -6.98 -24.02 1.85
N LEU A 105 -6.85 -22.70 1.74
CA LEU A 105 -6.82 -21.78 2.88
C LEU A 105 -8.08 -20.92 2.94
N SER A 106 -8.76 -20.91 4.08
CA SER A 106 -9.82 -19.95 4.38
C SER A 106 -9.25 -18.59 4.75
N VAL A 107 -9.71 -17.54 4.07
CA VAL A 107 -9.15 -16.19 4.20
C VAL A 107 -10.15 -15.16 4.69
N THR A 108 -11.46 -15.37 4.47
CA THR A 108 -12.51 -14.52 5.04
C THR A 108 -12.77 -14.86 6.50
N ALA A 109 -13.26 -13.89 7.27
CA ALA A 109 -13.46 -14.00 8.73
C ALA A 109 -12.17 -14.35 9.51
N LYS A 110 -11.01 -14.02 8.93
CA LYS A 110 -9.67 -14.27 9.49
C LYS A 110 -8.80 -13.03 9.30
N GLY A 111 -7.89 -12.76 10.24
CA GLY A 111 -6.88 -11.72 10.11
C GLY A 111 -7.41 -10.34 9.70
N GLY A 112 -8.59 -9.94 10.19
CA GLY A 112 -9.24 -8.66 9.87
C GLY A 112 -10.03 -8.62 8.57
N ILE A 113 -10.04 -9.71 7.78
CA ILE A 113 -10.83 -9.82 6.56
C ILE A 113 -12.29 -10.16 6.93
N PRO A 114 -13.30 -9.44 6.40
CA PRO A 114 -14.70 -9.70 6.71
C PRO A 114 -15.16 -11.07 6.17
N PRO A 115 -16.26 -11.65 6.72
CA PRO A 115 -16.85 -12.89 6.20
C PRO A 115 -17.35 -12.78 4.75
N THR A 116 -17.78 -11.58 4.35
CA THR A 116 -18.31 -11.25 3.02
C THR A 116 -17.82 -9.86 2.60
N GLY A 117 -17.95 -9.52 1.32
CA GLY A 117 -17.65 -8.16 0.85
C GLY A 117 -16.21 -7.91 0.41
N ALA A 118 -15.34 -8.93 0.39
CA ALA A 118 -13.98 -8.84 -0.15
C ALA A 118 -13.90 -9.47 -1.55
N ALA A 119 -13.52 -8.69 -2.56
CA ALA A 119 -13.24 -9.21 -3.92
C ALA A 119 -11.84 -9.86 -4.01
N SER A 120 -10.86 -9.28 -3.32
CA SER A 120 -9.49 -9.78 -3.28
C SER A 120 -8.83 -9.40 -1.97
N ILE A 121 -7.83 -10.17 -1.56
CA ILE A 121 -7.04 -9.95 -0.36
C ILE A 121 -5.60 -9.62 -0.71
N VAL A 122 -4.93 -8.94 0.21
CA VAL A 122 -3.50 -8.64 0.17
C VAL A 122 -2.82 -9.37 1.32
N LEU A 123 -1.87 -10.23 0.98
CA LEU A 123 -1.10 -11.02 1.94
C LEU A 123 0.39 -10.78 1.75
N THR A 124 1.15 -10.86 2.84
CA THR A 124 2.57 -11.23 2.76
C THR A 124 2.65 -12.74 2.90
N LEU A 125 3.17 -13.42 1.88
CA LEU A 125 3.41 -14.87 1.93
C LEU A 125 4.89 -15.15 2.07
N THR A 126 5.24 -15.99 3.05
CA THR A 126 6.61 -16.41 3.31
C THR A 126 6.76 -17.91 3.07
N VAL A 127 7.69 -18.25 2.20
CA VAL A 127 8.25 -19.60 2.03
C VAL A 127 9.39 -19.77 3.02
N THR A 128 9.43 -20.88 3.76
CA THR A 128 10.55 -21.22 4.64
C THR A 128 10.82 -22.72 4.63
N ASN A 129 12.07 -23.10 4.91
CA ASN A 129 12.56 -24.47 4.87
C ASN A 129 12.17 -25.29 3.60
N PRO A 130 12.27 -24.74 2.37
CA PRO A 130 12.04 -25.54 1.17
C PRO A 130 13.17 -26.56 0.99
N THR A 131 12.83 -27.84 0.79
CA THR A 131 13.85 -28.88 0.54
C THR A 131 14.33 -28.93 -0.90
N LEU A 132 13.56 -28.39 -1.84
CA LEU A 132 13.92 -28.20 -3.24
C LEU A 132 13.56 -26.79 -3.72
N ALA A 133 14.29 -26.32 -4.73
CA ALA A 133 13.89 -25.13 -5.47
C ALA A 133 12.52 -25.34 -6.14
N GLY A 134 11.75 -24.27 -6.28
CA GLY A 134 10.42 -24.32 -6.87
C GLY A 134 9.71 -22.98 -6.80
N TYR A 135 8.40 -23.03 -6.97
CA TYR A 135 7.57 -21.83 -6.94
C TYR A 135 6.24 -22.05 -6.24
N LEU A 136 5.64 -20.95 -5.77
CA LEU A 136 4.24 -20.92 -5.34
C LEU A 136 3.36 -20.27 -6.39
N THR A 137 2.19 -20.86 -6.63
CA THR A 137 1.07 -20.21 -7.34
C THR A 137 -0.09 -20.06 -6.39
N VAL A 138 -0.61 -18.85 -6.27
CA VAL A 138 -1.72 -18.47 -5.39
C VAL A 138 -2.91 -18.07 -6.25
N TYR A 139 -4.06 -18.70 -6.03
CA TYR A 139 -5.21 -18.50 -6.90
C TYR A 139 -6.54 -18.74 -6.16
N PRO A 140 -7.66 -18.14 -6.62
CA PRO A 140 -8.96 -18.33 -5.97
C PRO A 140 -9.43 -19.78 -6.05
N ASP A 141 -10.03 -20.29 -4.98
CA ASP A 141 -10.69 -21.60 -5.00
C ASP A 141 -11.85 -21.61 -6.02
N GLY A 142 -12.01 -22.74 -6.71
CA GLY A 142 -12.99 -22.91 -7.78
C GLY A 142 -12.55 -22.42 -9.17
N PHE A 143 -11.32 -21.93 -9.33
CA PHE A 143 -10.76 -21.51 -10.62
C PHE A 143 -9.58 -22.40 -11.03
N ALA A 144 -9.33 -22.46 -12.35
CA ALA A 144 -8.14 -23.12 -12.88
C ALA A 144 -6.87 -22.43 -12.38
N ARG A 145 -5.87 -23.23 -12.00
CA ARG A 145 -4.57 -22.73 -11.58
C ARG A 145 -3.91 -21.94 -12.72
N PRO A 146 -3.56 -20.66 -12.51
CA PRO A 146 -2.81 -19.89 -13.49
C PRO A 146 -1.41 -20.47 -13.73
N ALA A 147 -0.82 -20.23 -14.90
CA ALA A 147 0.57 -20.60 -15.20
C ALA A 147 1.61 -19.65 -14.57
N THR A 148 1.17 -18.77 -13.66
CA THR A 148 1.94 -17.68 -13.08
C THR A 148 2.51 -18.09 -11.72
N SER A 149 3.80 -17.84 -11.47
CA SER A 149 4.40 -17.98 -10.14
C SER A 149 4.26 -16.66 -9.38
N ASN A 150 3.83 -16.72 -8.12
CA ASN A 150 3.84 -15.57 -7.22
C ASN A 150 5.16 -15.45 -6.48
N ILE A 151 5.78 -16.57 -6.12
CA ILE A 151 7.08 -16.62 -5.41
C ILE A 151 7.93 -17.70 -6.02
N ASP A 152 9.10 -17.34 -6.53
CA ASP A 152 10.16 -18.26 -6.97
C ASP A 152 11.30 -18.30 -5.95
N PHE A 153 11.77 -19.50 -5.59
CA PHE A 153 12.74 -19.71 -4.50
C PHE A 153 13.69 -20.89 -4.74
N ALA A 154 14.87 -20.81 -4.12
CA ALA A 154 15.87 -21.88 -4.09
C ALA A 154 15.66 -22.82 -2.88
N ALA A 155 16.30 -24.00 -2.91
CA ALA A 155 16.35 -24.89 -1.76
C ALA A 155 17.01 -24.19 -0.54
N GLY A 156 16.46 -24.42 0.64
CA GLY A 156 16.90 -23.78 1.89
C GLY A 156 16.57 -22.29 2.02
N GLN A 157 16.04 -21.64 0.99
CA GLN A 157 15.79 -20.20 1.01
C GLN A 157 14.49 -19.85 1.74
N THR A 158 14.59 -18.96 2.73
CA THR A 158 13.42 -18.27 3.26
C THR A 158 13.21 -16.97 2.51
N ILE A 159 12.01 -16.76 1.95
CA ILE A 159 11.66 -15.58 1.15
C ILE A 159 10.19 -15.20 1.34
N ALA A 160 9.94 -13.89 1.45
CA ALA A 160 8.60 -13.32 1.48
C ALA A 160 8.31 -12.52 0.20
N ASN A 161 7.05 -12.54 -0.23
CA ASN A 161 6.55 -11.67 -1.28
C ASN A 161 5.13 -11.22 -0.96
N THR A 162 4.78 -10.00 -1.34
CA THR A 162 3.39 -9.53 -1.26
C THR A 162 2.58 -10.09 -2.43
N VAL A 163 1.38 -10.58 -2.15
CA VAL A 163 0.46 -11.13 -3.16
C VAL A 163 -0.91 -10.47 -3.05
N VAL A 164 -1.53 -10.24 -4.22
CA VAL A 164 -2.94 -9.86 -4.35
C VAL A 164 -3.64 -11.01 -5.04
N VAL A 165 -4.69 -11.55 -4.42
CA VAL A 165 -5.43 -12.69 -4.97
C VAL A 165 -6.93 -12.50 -4.75
N ARG A 166 -7.72 -12.87 -5.77
CA ARG A 166 -9.18 -12.91 -5.66
C ARG A 166 -9.62 -13.88 -4.57
N VAL A 167 -10.72 -13.55 -3.91
CA VAL A 167 -11.39 -14.48 -3.00
C VAL A 167 -12.22 -15.46 -3.83
N GLY A 168 -11.95 -16.75 -3.69
CA GLY A 168 -12.67 -17.81 -4.39
C GLY A 168 -13.88 -18.33 -3.61
N ALA A 169 -14.42 -19.47 -4.05
CA ALA A 169 -15.59 -20.10 -3.47
C ALA A 169 -15.44 -20.34 -1.96
N GLY A 170 -16.47 -19.98 -1.19
CA GLY A 170 -16.48 -20.14 0.27
C GLY A 170 -15.48 -19.27 1.03
N GLY A 171 -14.95 -18.21 0.41
CA GLY A 171 -14.00 -17.32 1.07
C GLY A 171 -12.58 -17.89 1.15
N ARG A 172 -12.18 -18.68 0.14
CA ARG A 172 -10.94 -19.48 0.15
C ARG A 172 -10.03 -19.20 -1.04
N ILE A 173 -8.75 -19.49 -0.84
CA ILE A 173 -7.71 -19.49 -1.88
C ILE A 173 -6.96 -20.81 -1.86
N ARG A 174 -6.24 -21.10 -2.95
CA ARG A 174 -5.33 -22.23 -3.07
C ARG A 174 -3.89 -21.74 -3.16
N LEU A 175 -2.99 -22.43 -2.45
CA LEU A 175 -1.55 -22.23 -2.49
C LEU A 175 -0.92 -23.51 -3.02
N PHE A 176 -0.51 -23.51 -4.28
CA PHE A 176 0.13 -24.65 -4.94
C PHE A 176 1.65 -24.53 -4.89
N TYR A 177 2.33 -25.61 -4.51
CA TYR A 177 3.79 -25.71 -4.56
C TYR A 177 4.24 -26.51 -5.78
N GLY A 178 4.81 -25.82 -6.77
CA GLY A 178 5.38 -26.43 -7.97
C GLY A 178 6.85 -26.82 -7.76
N ALA A 179 7.10 -28.10 -7.50
CA ALA A 179 8.44 -28.71 -7.42
C ALA A 179 8.36 -30.23 -7.61
N GLY A 180 9.50 -30.92 -7.63
CA GLY A 180 9.57 -32.39 -7.60
C GLY A 180 9.10 -32.98 -6.26
N THR A 181 9.75 -34.02 -5.76
CA THR A 181 9.40 -34.69 -4.48
C THR A 181 9.83 -33.89 -3.22
N GLY A 182 9.89 -32.55 -3.33
CA GLY A 182 10.30 -31.66 -2.24
C GLY A 182 9.17 -31.36 -1.27
N SER A 183 9.48 -30.56 -0.25
CA SER A 183 8.52 -30.05 0.73
C SER A 183 8.85 -28.61 1.12
N VAL A 184 7.85 -27.83 1.51
CA VAL A 184 8.03 -26.43 1.92
C VAL A 184 7.13 -26.08 3.10
N GLN A 185 7.57 -25.17 3.97
CA GLN A 185 6.73 -24.58 5.01
C GLN A 185 6.25 -23.20 4.56
N LEU A 186 4.99 -22.88 4.85
CA LEU A 186 4.33 -21.65 4.42
C LEU A 186 3.80 -20.85 5.60
N VAL A 187 3.96 -19.53 5.51
CA VAL A 187 3.37 -18.55 6.42
C VAL A 187 2.61 -17.52 5.61
N ALA A 188 1.43 -17.11 6.07
CA ALA A 188 0.65 -16.03 5.47
C ALA A 188 0.20 -15.03 6.53
N ASP A 189 0.55 -13.77 6.33
CA ASP A 189 0.14 -12.64 7.15
C ASP A 189 -0.73 -11.67 6.33
N THR A 190 -1.83 -11.18 6.88
CA THR A 190 -2.75 -10.26 6.18
C THR A 190 -2.21 -8.82 6.18
N ALA A 191 -2.48 -8.08 5.10
CA ALA A 191 -2.20 -6.64 5.01
C ALA A 191 -3.46 -5.81 4.76
N GLY A 192 -4.41 -6.36 4.01
CA GLY A 192 -5.67 -5.69 3.67
C GLY A 192 -6.53 -6.48 2.71
N TYR A 193 -7.62 -5.88 2.26
CA TYR A 193 -8.47 -6.41 1.18
C TYR A 193 -9.04 -5.29 0.32
N TYR A 194 -9.49 -5.65 -0.87
CA TYR A 194 -10.31 -4.80 -1.73
C TYR A 194 -11.77 -5.22 -1.63
N THR A 195 -12.65 -4.24 -1.50
CA THR A 195 -14.10 -4.46 -1.40
C THR A 195 -14.69 -5.01 -2.70
N SER A 196 -15.73 -5.82 -2.56
CA SER A 196 -16.43 -6.45 -3.69
C SER A 196 -17.38 -5.51 -4.43
N GLY A 197 -17.73 -5.88 -5.66
CA GLY A 197 -18.62 -5.13 -6.55
C GLY A 197 -17.89 -4.74 -7.83
N THR A 198 -18.55 -3.97 -8.68
CA THR A 198 -17.95 -3.37 -9.87
C THR A 198 -17.45 -1.96 -9.51
N PRO A 199 -16.14 -1.73 -9.45
CA PRO A 199 -15.58 -0.41 -9.19
C PRO A 199 -15.93 0.56 -10.32
N THR A 200 -16.40 1.75 -9.95
CA THR A 200 -16.68 2.86 -10.87
C THR A 200 -15.93 4.14 -10.53
N ASP A 201 -15.45 4.24 -9.29
CA ASP A 201 -14.76 5.43 -8.80
C ASP A 201 -13.31 5.48 -9.24
N SER A 202 -12.83 6.71 -9.50
CA SER A 202 -11.43 6.99 -9.80
C SER A 202 -10.49 6.40 -8.75
N GLY A 203 -9.42 5.74 -9.18
CA GLY A 203 -8.45 5.08 -8.31
C GLY A 203 -8.97 3.88 -7.54
N ALA A 204 -10.22 3.43 -7.75
CA ALA A 204 -10.66 2.15 -7.21
C ALA A 204 -9.97 0.98 -7.94
N PHE A 205 -9.74 -0.14 -7.24
CA PHE A 205 -9.05 -1.30 -7.79
C PHE A 205 -10.01 -2.30 -8.43
N GLN A 206 -9.77 -2.64 -9.69
CA GLN A 206 -10.39 -3.75 -10.38
C GLN A 206 -9.42 -4.92 -10.47
N VAL A 207 -9.73 -5.99 -9.75
CA VAL A 207 -8.99 -7.25 -9.88
C VAL A 207 -9.39 -7.96 -11.18
N VAL A 208 -8.41 -8.45 -11.95
CA VAL A 208 -8.64 -9.23 -13.18
C VAL A 208 -8.25 -10.70 -13.00
N ALA A 209 -8.64 -11.57 -13.93
CA ALA A 209 -8.11 -12.92 -13.92
C ALA A 209 -6.63 -12.83 -14.27
N ALA A 210 -5.77 -13.59 -13.58
CA ALA A 210 -4.34 -13.54 -13.86
C ALA A 210 -4.08 -13.91 -15.32
N GLN A 211 -3.46 -12.99 -16.07
CA GLN A 211 -3.18 -13.19 -17.49
C GLN A 211 -1.73 -12.81 -17.81
N ARG A 212 -1.03 -13.70 -18.52
CA ARG A 212 0.29 -13.40 -19.02
C ARG A 212 0.19 -12.43 -20.19
N ILE A 213 0.83 -11.28 -20.07
CA ILE A 213 0.83 -10.24 -21.11
C ILE A 213 2.21 -10.11 -21.78
N MET A 214 3.26 -10.66 -21.17
CA MET A 214 4.59 -10.70 -21.76
C MET A 214 5.36 -11.96 -21.35
N ASP A 215 6.08 -12.55 -22.30
CA ASP A 215 7.06 -13.62 -22.05
C ASP A 215 8.16 -13.55 -23.11
N THR A 216 9.37 -13.17 -22.70
CA THR A 216 10.52 -13.06 -23.61
C THR A 216 10.93 -14.39 -24.23
N ARG A 217 10.58 -15.51 -23.59
CA ARG A 217 11.00 -16.86 -24.01
C ARG A 217 10.14 -17.38 -25.16
N SER A 218 8.87 -16.95 -25.24
CA SER A 218 7.93 -17.33 -26.30
C SER A 218 7.70 -16.23 -27.34
N GLY A 219 7.95 -14.96 -27.01
CA GLY A 219 7.58 -13.82 -27.85
C GLY A 219 6.15 -13.33 -27.61
N LEU A 220 5.53 -13.72 -26.49
CA LEU A 220 4.27 -13.11 -26.09
C LEU A 220 4.52 -11.64 -25.68
N GLY A 221 3.68 -10.72 -26.17
CA GLY A 221 3.82 -9.29 -25.86
C GLY A 221 5.04 -8.63 -26.52
N GLY A 222 5.57 -9.18 -27.62
CA GLY A 222 6.60 -8.56 -28.47
C GLY A 222 7.68 -9.55 -28.92
N ALA A 223 8.92 -9.10 -29.17
CA ALA A 223 9.94 -9.99 -29.71
C ALA A 223 10.29 -11.16 -28.76
N ARG A 224 10.50 -12.35 -29.34
CA ARG A 224 11.08 -13.53 -28.67
C ARG A 224 12.58 -13.34 -28.46
N ALA A 225 12.91 -12.46 -27.53
CA ALA A 225 14.28 -12.10 -27.20
C ALA A 225 14.38 -11.73 -25.72
N SER A 226 15.42 -12.23 -25.05
CA SER A 226 15.78 -11.82 -23.69
C SER A 226 15.93 -10.31 -23.62
N LEU A 227 15.58 -9.72 -22.47
CA LEU A 227 15.83 -8.33 -22.19
C LEU A 227 17.35 -8.12 -22.04
N GLY A 228 17.97 -7.39 -22.96
CA GLY A 228 19.41 -7.18 -23.02
C GLY A 228 20.00 -6.55 -21.75
N ALA A 229 21.32 -6.65 -21.59
CA ALA A 229 22.03 -6.01 -20.49
C ALA A 229 21.80 -4.49 -20.53
N THR A 230 21.44 -3.89 -19.39
CA THR A 230 21.14 -2.43 -19.31
C THR A 230 20.09 -1.94 -20.32
N ALA A 231 19.27 -2.84 -20.86
CA ALA A 231 18.27 -2.50 -21.87
C ALA A 231 16.92 -2.18 -21.22
N THR A 232 16.16 -1.32 -21.88
CA THR A 232 14.76 -1.05 -21.54
C THR A 232 13.86 -1.62 -22.62
N ARG A 233 12.77 -2.29 -22.22
CA ARG A 233 11.70 -2.71 -23.11
C ARG A 233 10.39 -2.06 -22.72
N VAL A 234 9.69 -1.51 -23.71
CA VAL A 234 8.35 -0.95 -23.53
C VAL A 234 7.32 -2.06 -23.63
N LEU A 235 6.32 -2.01 -22.75
CA LEU A 235 5.18 -2.92 -22.72
C LEU A 235 3.89 -2.11 -22.71
N THR A 236 3.02 -2.36 -23.70
CA THR A 236 1.66 -1.82 -23.71
C THR A 236 0.80 -2.64 -22.76
N VAL A 237 0.15 -1.96 -21.81
CA VAL A 237 -0.73 -2.54 -20.79
C VAL A 237 -2.16 -2.00 -20.90
N GLY A 238 -2.33 -0.75 -21.36
CA GLY A 238 -3.66 -0.18 -21.63
C GLY A 238 -4.30 -0.87 -22.84
N GLY A 239 -5.58 -1.26 -22.70
CA GLY A 239 -6.30 -2.01 -23.72
C GLY A 239 -5.93 -3.49 -23.80
N VAL A 240 -5.03 -3.99 -22.95
CA VAL A 240 -4.57 -5.39 -22.92
C VAL A 240 -5.08 -6.09 -21.67
N GLY A 241 -5.48 -7.36 -21.78
CA GLY A 241 -5.80 -8.20 -20.62
C GLY A 241 -6.96 -7.70 -19.75
N GLY A 242 -7.91 -6.98 -20.35
CA GLY A 242 -9.06 -6.39 -19.65
C GLY A 242 -8.80 -5.04 -18.96
N VAL A 243 -7.61 -4.45 -19.15
CA VAL A 243 -7.27 -3.12 -18.65
C VAL A 243 -7.82 -2.04 -19.60
N PRO A 244 -8.62 -1.07 -19.13
CA PRO A 244 -9.06 0.08 -19.93
C PRO A 244 -7.88 0.96 -20.37
N ALA A 245 -8.00 1.63 -21.51
CA ALA A 245 -6.97 2.54 -22.00
C ALA A 245 -6.63 3.68 -21.01
N GLY A 246 -7.63 4.13 -20.25
CA GLY A 246 -7.49 5.19 -19.23
C GLY A 246 -7.14 4.71 -17.83
N ALA A 247 -6.70 3.45 -17.64
CA ALA A 247 -6.28 2.98 -16.32
C ALA A 247 -5.12 3.82 -15.78
N ARG A 248 -5.16 4.19 -14.50
CA ARG A 248 -4.16 5.06 -13.88
C ARG A 248 -2.89 4.30 -13.48
N ALA A 249 -3.05 3.08 -12.99
CA ALA A 249 -1.97 2.20 -12.59
C ALA A 249 -2.37 0.74 -12.80
N VAL A 250 -1.38 -0.14 -12.95
CA VAL A 250 -1.57 -1.59 -13.07
C VAL A 250 -0.84 -2.34 -11.97
N VAL A 251 -1.37 -3.49 -11.60
CA VAL A 251 -0.76 -4.43 -10.66
C VAL A 251 -0.23 -5.61 -11.43
N LEU A 252 1.09 -5.76 -11.43
CA LEU A 252 1.82 -6.73 -12.23
C LEU A 252 2.60 -7.67 -11.32
N ASN A 253 2.62 -8.95 -11.68
CA ASN A 253 3.63 -9.87 -11.20
C ASN A 253 4.72 -10.03 -12.26
N VAL A 254 5.98 -9.78 -11.88
CA VAL A 254 7.12 -9.77 -12.80
C VAL A 254 8.06 -10.90 -12.41
N GLY A 255 8.28 -11.84 -13.31
CA GLY A 255 9.23 -12.94 -13.17
C GLY A 255 10.51 -12.71 -13.96
N VAL A 256 11.66 -13.09 -13.39
CA VAL A 256 12.99 -13.04 -14.00
C VAL A 256 13.58 -14.45 -14.00
N PHE A 257 14.06 -14.90 -15.16
CA PHE A 257 14.56 -16.25 -15.38
C PHE A 257 15.89 -16.26 -16.16
N GLY A 258 16.70 -17.28 -15.92
CA GLY A 258 17.95 -17.51 -16.66
C GLY A 258 19.00 -16.42 -16.46
N ALA A 259 18.96 -15.72 -15.31
CA ALA A 259 19.96 -14.72 -14.97
C ALA A 259 21.34 -15.35 -14.79
N THR A 260 22.35 -14.84 -15.49
CA THR A 260 23.75 -15.31 -15.38
C THR A 260 24.67 -14.32 -14.64
N ALA A 261 24.12 -13.17 -14.25
CA ALA A 261 24.75 -12.20 -13.38
C ALA A 261 23.69 -11.66 -12.40
N ASN A 262 24.15 -11.16 -11.25
CA ASN A 262 23.28 -10.46 -10.32
C ASN A 262 22.70 -9.21 -11.00
N GLY A 263 21.55 -8.76 -10.52
CA GLY A 263 20.93 -7.56 -11.05
C GLY A 263 19.51 -7.39 -10.55
N SER A 264 18.78 -6.56 -11.26
CA SER A 264 17.40 -6.26 -10.91
C SER A 264 16.58 -5.86 -12.13
N VAL A 265 15.26 -5.96 -12.01
CA VAL A 265 14.31 -5.39 -12.97
C VAL A 265 13.57 -4.25 -12.29
N THR A 266 13.56 -3.09 -12.95
CA THR A 266 12.75 -1.93 -12.57
C THR A 266 11.64 -1.74 -13.61
N VAL A 267 10.40 -1.63 -13.12
CA VAL A 267 9.20 -1.36 -13.90
C VAL A 267 8.69 0.04 -13.54
N PHE A 268 8.48 0.87 -14.55
CA PHE A 268 8.18 2.30 -14.35
C PHE A 268 7.31 2.85 -15.49
N PRO A 269 6.57 3.96 -15.28
CA PRO A 269 5.79 4.58 -16.35
C PRO A 269 6.69 5.01 -17.50
N ARG A 270 6.28 4.76 -18.76
CA ARG A 270 7.09 5.10 -19.93
C ARG A 270 7.41 6.60 -20.04
N SER A 271 6.51 7.44 -19.53
CA SER A 271 6.57 8.90 -19.56
C SER A 271 7.47 9.51 -18.48
N GLY A 272 8.00 8.73 -17.54
CA GLY A 272 8.76 9.22 -16.39
C GLY A 272 10.21 8.74 -16.33
N PRO A 273 11.04 9.37 -15.48
CA PRO A 273 12.37 8.87 -15.19
C PRO A 273 12.30 7.49 -14.53
N ARG A 274 13.33 6.67 -14.75
CA ARG A 274 13.46 5.39 -14.07
C ARG A 274 13.72 5.63 -12.57
N PRO A 275 12.92 5.04 -11.67
CA PRO A 275 13.19 5.10 -10.23
C PRO A 275 14.53 4.47 -9.86
N GLY A 276 15.09 4.93 -8.73
CA GLY A 276 16.33 4.37 -8.18
C GLY A 276 16.14 3.00 -7.51
N THR A 277 14.92 2.57 -7.19
CA THR A 277 14.65 1.20 -6.72
C THR A 277 14.48 0.21 -7.86
N SER A 278 14.51 -1.07 -7.47
CA SER A 278 14.09 -2.16 -8.31
C SER A 278 12.88 -2.88 -7.74
N ASN A 279 12.03 -3.41 -8.61
CA ASN A 279 10.85 -4.17 -8.19
C ASN A 279 11.23 -5.62 -7.92
N VAL A 280 12.10 -6.20 -8.76
CA VAL A 280 12.58 -7.58 -8.62
C VAL A 280 14.10 -7.60 -8.59
N SER A 281 14.68 -7.87 -7.42
CA SER A 281 16.11 -8.12 -7.27
C SER A 281 16.42 -9.62 -7.37
N PHE A 282 17.49 -9.98 -8.09
CA PHE A 282 17.87 -11.37 -8.32
C PHE A 282 19.39 -11.58 -8.32
N ILE A 283 19.78 -12.81 -8.02
CA ILE A 283 21.17 -13.30 -8.12
C ILE A 283 21.31 -14.24 -9.32
N ALA A 284 22.54 -14.41 -9.79
CA ALA A 284 22.84 -15.36 -10.86
C ALA A 284 22.37 -16.78 -10.51
N GLY A 285 21.79 -17.47 -11.49
CA GLY A 285 21.28 -18.84 -11.35
C GLY A 285 19.91 -18.95 -10.66
N GLN A 286 19.35 -17.87 -10.12
CA GLN A 286 18.08 -17.89 -9.40
C GLN A 286 16.93 -17.32 -10.25
N ALA A 287 15.80 -18.05 -10.31
CA ALA A 287 14.52 -17.49 -10.74
C ALA A 287 13.89 -16.64 -9.62
N ARG A 288 13.33 -15.48 -9.96
CA ARG A 288 12.69 -14.57 -9.00
C ARG A 288 11.43 -13.95 -9.57
N SER A 289 10.41 -13.82 -8.72
CA SER A 289 9.22 -13.06 -9.00
C SER A 289 9.00 -11.97 -7.94
N GLY A 290 8.26 -10.92 -8.32
CA GLY A 290 7.84 -9.87 -7.40
C GLY A 290 6.58 -9.16 -7.89
N LEU A 291 5.71 -8.78 -6.95
CA LEU A 291 4.54 -7.95 -7.23
C LEU A 291 4.94 -6.48 -7.31
N THR A 292 4.36 -5.73 -8.25
CA THR A 292 4.54 -4.28 -8.33
C THR A 292 3.25 -3.57 -8.72
N ILE A 293 3.12 -2.33 -8.24
CA ILE A 293 2.12 -1.37 -8.69
C ILE A 293 2.85 -0.30 -9.47
N VAL A 294 2.44 -0.04 -10.71
CA VAL A 294 3.11 0.92 -11.58
C VAL A 294 2.10 1.85 -12.26
N PRO A 295 2.31 3.18 -12.23
CA PRO A 295 1.54 4.11 -13.04
C PRO A 295 1.63 3.77 -14.53
N VAL A 296 0.53 3.98 -15.25
CA VAL A 296 0.50 3.79 -16.70
C VAL A 296 0.68 5.16 -17.36
N SER A 297 1.52 5.24 -18.40
CA SER A 297 1.64 6.47 -19.18
C SER A 297 0.31 6.80 -19.90
N PRO A 298 0.08 8.05 -20.35
CA PRO A 298 -1.11 8.38 -21.14
C PRO A 298 -1.29 7.52 -22.41
N ALA A 299 -0.21 6.95 -22.94
CA ALA A 299 -0.22 6.04 -24.08
C ALA A 299 -0.55 4.58 -23.70
N GLY A 300 -0.89 4.29 -22.43
CA GLY A 300 -1.18 2.94 -21.97
C GLY A 300 0.07 2.07 -21.76
N GLN A 301 1.24 2.66 -21.49
CA GLN A 301 2.53 1.94 -21.52
C GLN A 301 3.33 2.02 -20.21
N VAL A 302 4.09 0.95 -19.97
CA VAL A 302 5.13 0.85 -18.94
C VAL A 302 6.46 0.45 -19.57
N SER A 303 7.56 0.67 -18.85
CA SER A 303 8.91 0.30 -19.24
C SER A 303 9.46 -0.74 -18.26
N LEU A 304 10.16 -1.74 -18.76
CA LEU A 304 10.93 -2.72 -18.00
C LEU A 304 12.42 -2.53 -18.29
N PHE A 305 13.19 -2.15 -17.29
CA PHE A 305 14.65 -2.00 -17.40
C PHE A 305 15.36 -3.17 -16.72
N ASN A 306 16.31 -3.79 -17.43
CA ASN A 306 17.23 -4.78 -16.86
C ASN A 306 18.48 -4.09 -16.33
N GLY A 307 18.64 -4.04 -15.01
CA GLY A 307 19.82 -3.51 -14.32
C GLY A 307 21.01 -4.46 -14.25
N SER A 308 20.92 -5.66 -14.82
CA SER A 308 22.05 -6.59 -14.92
C SER A 308 22.99 -6.23 -16.07
N THR A 309 24.25 -6.62 -15.91
CA THR A 309 25.27 -6.61 -16.97
C THR A 309 25.11 -7.74 -17.98
N ARG A 310 24.13 -8.65 -17.77
CA ARG A 310 23.82 -9.75 -18.69
C ARG A 310 22.33 -9.74 -19.06
N PRO A 311 21.97 -10.31 -20.23
CA PRO A 311 20.57 -10.46 -20.61
C PRO A 311 19.80 -11.36 -19.64
N VAL A 312 18.51 -11.10 -19.47
CA VAL A 312 17.60 -11.90 -18.65
C VAL A 312 16.30 -12.20 -19.39
N ASN A 313 15.66 -13.32 -19.06
CA ASN A 313 14.29 -13.56 -19.51
C ASN A 313 13.32 -12.96 -18.52
N THR A 314 12.27 -12.31 -19.03
CA THR A 314 11.21 -11.74 -18.21
C THR A 314 9.83 -12.23 -18.60
N VAL A 315 8.99 -12.42 -17.59
CA VAL A 315 7.59 -12.77 -17.70
C VAL A 315 6.79 -11.70 -16.95
N VAL A 316 5.69 -11.25 -17.53
CA VAL A 316 4.80 -10.28 -16.88
C VAL A 316 3.38 -10.79 -16.92
N ASP A 317 2.78 -10.91 -15.73
CA ASP A 317 1.40 -11.32 -15.54
C ASP A 317 0.60 -10.14 -14.95
N MET A 318 -0.55 -9.85 -15.55
CA MET A 318 -1.51 -8.82 -15.14
C MET A 318 -2.47 -9.38 -14.08
N LEU A 319 -2.60 -8.69 -12.95
CA LEU A 319 -3.46 -9.11 -11.83
C LEU A 319 -4.62 -8.15 -11.56
N GLY A 320 -4.49 -6.88 -11.96
CA GLY A 320 -5.53 -5.88 -11.81
C GLY A 320 -5.07 -4.49 -12.22
N TYR A 321 -5.97 -3.53 -12.14
CA TYR A 321 -5.70 -2.13 -12.46
C TYR A 321 -6.48 -1.20 -11.55
N TYR A 322 -6.01 0.05 -11.47
CA TYR A 322 -6.70 1.15 -10.81
C TYR A 322 -7.36 2.04 -11.86
N LEU A 323 -8.62 2.40 -11.62
CA LEU A 323 -9.39 3.24 -12.53
C LEU A 323 -8.77 4.63 -12.69
N GLY A 324 -8.96 5.23 -13.88
CA GLY A 324 -8.49 6.57 -14.23
C GLY A 324 -9.17 7.69 -13.44
N GLY A 325 -8.62 8.90 -13.53
CA GLY A 325 -9.16 10.11 -12.89
C GLY A 325 -8.57 10.38 -11.50
N TYR A 326 -9.06 11.46 -10.86
CA TYR A 326 -8.63 11.85 -9.53
C TYR A 326 -9.36 11.04 -8.44
N PRO A 327 -8.64 10.28 -7.61
CA PRO A 327 -9.22 9.53 -6.50
C PRO A 327 -9.69 10.45 -5.37
N ALA A 328 -10.95 10.30 -4.96
CA ALA A 328 -11.53 11.08 -3.86
C ALA A 328 -12.30 10.23 -2.84
N VAL A 329 -12.56 8.95 -3.13
CA VAL A 329 -13.32 8.06 -2.26
C VAL A 329 -12.41 7.26 -1.33
N PHE A 330 -12.97 6.73 -0.24
CA PHE A 330 -12.23 5.89 0.70
C PHE A 330 -11.57 4.72 -0.03
N GLY A 331 -10.31 4.43 0.30
CA GLY A 331 -9.56 3.28 -0.21
C GLY A 331 -9.18 3.37 -1.70
N SER A 332 -9.48 4.49 -2.37
CA SER A 332 -8.98 4.75 -3.71
C SER A 332 -7.48 5.04 -3.69
N PHE A 333 -6.77 4.57 -4.72
CA PHE A 333 -5.33 4.68 -4.84
C PHE A 333 -4.93 5.94 -5.61
N LEU A 334 -4.19 6.82 -4.93
CA LEU A 334 -3.51 7.96 -5.54
C LEU A 334 -2.06 7.59 -5.80
N THR A 335 -1.67 7.61 -7.07
CA THR A 335 -0.30 7.37 -7.51
C THR A 335 0.32 8.62 -8.09
N PHE A 336 1.63 8.70 -7.96
CA PHE A 336 2.49 9.80 -8.37
C PHE A 336 3.78 9.23 -8.99
N THR A 337 4.67 10.10 -9.44
CA THR A 337 6.02 9.67 -9.82
C THR A 337 6.70 9.08 -8.59
N ALA A 338 7.20 7.84 -8.70
CA ALA A 338 7.77 7.13 -7.55
C ALA A 338 8.84 7.99 -6.86
N ALA A 339 8.64 8.22 -5.56
CA ALA A 339 9.46 9.15 -4.78
C ALA A 339 10.35 8.39 -3.81
N ARG A 340 11.67 8.58 -3.93
CA ARG A 340 12.64 8.08 -2.98
C ARG A 340 12.56 8.89 -1.69
N VAL A 341 12.17 8.25 -0.59
CA VAL A 341 12.06 8.92 0.73
C VAL A 341 13.10 8.44 1.73
N VAL A 342 13.69 7.26 1.50
CA VAL A 342 14.79 6.73 2.32
C VAL A 342 15.85 6.13 1.41
N ASP A 343 17.09 6.56 1.58
CA ASP A 343 18.27 5.86 1.11
C ASP A 343 19.39 6.01 2.14
N THR A 344 19.60 4.95 2.93
CA THR A 344 20.62 4.96 3.99
C THR A 344 22.04 5.10 3.48
N THR A 345 22.28 4.78 2.20
CA THR A 345 23.61 4.86 1.58
C THR A 345 24.02 6.30 1.27
N THR A 346 23.04 7.19 1.08
CA THR A 346 23.26 8.62 0.81
C THR A 346 22.91 9.49 2.01
N GLY A 347 22.29 8.92 3.05
CA GLY A 347 21.80 9.64 4.22
C GLY A 347 20.42 10.28 4.02
N LEU A 348 19.73 9.99 2.92
CA LEU A 348 18.39 10.50 2.67
C LEU A 348 17.38 9.82 3.60
N GLY A 349 16.66 10.62 4.40
CA GLY A 349 15.60 10.15 5.31
C GLY A 349 16.07 9.38 6.55
N ALA A 350 17.24 8.73 6.48
CA ALA A 350 17.91 8.08 7.61
C ALA A 350 19.42 7.99 7.34
N ALA A 351 20.24 8.19 8.38
CA ALA A 351 21.70 8.18 8.26
C ALA A 351 22.27 6.77 8.47
N GLY A 352 22.88 6.21 7.41
CA GLY A 352 23.68 4.99 7.46
C GLY A 352 22.90 3.68 7.64
N PRO A 353 23.59 2.53 7.53
CA PRO A 353 22.96 1.22 7.60
C PRO A 353 22.26 0.98 8.94
N VAL A 354 21.11 0.31 8.91
CA VAL A 354 20.39 -0.09 10.12
C VAL A 354 21.13 -1.24 10.81
N ALA A 355 21.52 -1.04 12.06
CA ALA A 355 22.26 -2.03 12.85
C ALA A 355 21.47 -3.37 13.03
N PRO A 356 22.15 -4.49 13.33
CA PRO A 356 21.51 -5.73 13.74
C PRO A 356 20.54 -5.49 14.90
N HIS A 357 19.31 -6.00 14.80
CA HIS A 357 18.23 -5.78 15.79
C HIS A 357 17.93 -4.29 16.07
N GLY A 358 18.35 -3.40 15.18
CA GLY A 358 18.07 -1.98 15.22
C GLY A 358 16.80 -1.62 14.46
N SER A 359 16.31 -0.40 14.69
CA SER A 359 15.22 0.18 13.91
C SER A 359 15.52 1.61 13.51
N ILE A 360 14.93 2.03 12.39
CA ILE A 360 14.82 3.44 11.99
C ILE A 360 13.34 3.80 11.88
N THR A 361 13.00 5.03 12.23
CA THR A 361 11.67 5.61 11.98
C THR A 361 11.80 6.64 10.88
N VAL A 362 11.01 6.51 9.82
CA VAL A 362 11.14 7.31 8.61
C VAL A 362 9.81 7.95 8.22
N GLN A 363 9.88 9.17 7.69
CA GLN A 363 8.74 9.89 7.15
C GLN A 363 8.43 9.36 5.75
N VAL A 364 7.23 8.86 5.53
CA VAL A 364 6.79 8.33 4.22
C VAL A 364 5.54 9.04 3.68
N GLY A 365 4.79 9.77 4.50
CA GLY A 365 3.71 10.66 4.09
C GLY A 365 4.02 12.13 4.33
N GLY A 366 3.28 13.05 3.71
CA GLY A 366 3.47 14.50 3.89
C GLY A 366 4.78 15.05 3.33
N LEU A 367 5.36 14.40 2.32
CA LEU A 367 6.57 14.81 1.63
C LEU A 367 6.26 15.02 0.15
N GLY A 368 6.52 16.21 -0.41
CA GLY A 368 6.26 16.51 -1.83
C GLY A 368 4.81 16.18 -2.24
N GLU A 369 4.66 15.34 -3.28
CA GLU A 369 3.35 14.88 -3.79
C GLU A 369 2.60 13.91 -2.85
N ILE A 370 3.25 13.42 -1.79
CA ILE A 370 2.69 12.38 -0.91
C ILE A 370 1.80 13.01 0.16
N PRO A 371 0.48 12.77 0.15
CA PRO A 371 -0.41 13.34 1.16
C PRO A 371 -0.09 12.82 2.56
N GLY A 372 -0.02 13.73 3.53
CA GLY A 372 0.02 13.38 4.96
C GLY A 372 -1.40 13.11 5.48
N PRO A 373 -2.22 14.16 5.68
CA PRO A 373 -3.65 14.02 5.92
C PRO A 373 -4.37 13.40 4.73
N GLY A 374 -5.51 12.74 4.98
CA GLY A 374 -6.30 12.12 3.92
C GLY A 374 -5.81 10.72 3.51
N THR A 375 -4.77 10.19 4.16
CA THR A 375 -4.15 8.90 3.81
C THR A 375 -4.47 7.83 4.87
N THR A 376 -4.96 6.68 4.43
CA THR A 376 -5.19 5.50 5.28
C THR A 376 -4.04 4.50 5.22
N SER A 377 -3.37 4.39 4.08
CA SER A 377 -2.32 3.41 3.83
C SER A 377 -1.37 3.87 2.74
N ILE A 378 -0.20 3.25 2.70
CA ILE A 378 0.85 3.60 1.75
C ILE A 378 1.40 2.34 1.08
N ALA A 379 1.70 2.45 -0.21
CA ALA A 379 2.36 1.40 -0.98
C ALA A 379 3.84 1.77 -1.18
N LEU A 380 4.72 0.94 -0.63
CA LEU A 380 6.16 1.14 -0.63
C LEU A 380 6.85 0.06 -1.43
N ASN A 381 7.83 0.43 -2.25
CA ASN A 381 8.83 -0.51 -2.71
C ASN A 381 10.04 -0.40 -1.81
N VAL A 382 10.35 -1.47 -1.07
CA VAL A 382 11.46 -1.49 -0.10
C VAL A 382 12.55 -2.42 -0.62
N THR A 383 13.78 -1.92 -0.67
CA THR A 383 14.97 -2.66 -1.07
C THR A 383 15.95 -2.71 0.10
N VAL A 384 16.48 -3.90 0.40
CA VAL A 384 17.41 -4.14 1.49
C VAL A 384 18.71 -4.70 0.92
N LYS A 385 19.85 -4.12 1.30
CA LYS A 385 21.19 -4.63 1.01
C LYS A 385 21.88 -5.00 2.34
N PRO A 386 21.85 -6.28 2.73
CA PRO A 386 22.31 -6.71 4.05
C PRO A 386 23.77 -7.21 4.05
N THR A 387 24.42 -7.10 5.21
CA THR A 387 25.73 -7.72 5.51
C THR A 387 25.60 -9.08 6.22
N GLY A 388 24.40 -9.44 6.70
CA GLY A 388 24.10 -10.71 7.35
C GLY A 388 22.70 -11.23 7.03
N GLY A 389 22.41 -12.49 7.36
CA GLY A 389 21.09 -13.08 7.14
C GLY A 389 20.03 -12.52 8.09
N GLY A 390 18.78 -12.44 7.65
CA GLY A 390 17.69 -11.94 8.49
C GLY A 390 16.41 -11.62 7.73
N TYR A 391 15.60 -10.77 8.35
CA TYR A 391 14.42 -10.18 7.72
C TYR A 391 14.15 -8.76 8.21
N LEU A 392 13.42 -8.00 7.38
CA LEU A 392 12.93 -6.68 7.69
C LEU A 392 11.44 -6.76 8.04
N SER A 393 11.06 -6.11 9.13
CA SER A 393 9.67 -5.81 9.46
C SER A 393 9.41 -4.32 9.28
N VAL A 394 8.33 -3.99 8.57
CA VAL A 394 7.88 -2.62 8.30
C VAL A 394 6.49 -2.44 8.88
N TYR A 395 6.31 -1.45 9.76
CA TYR A 395 5.06 -1.25 10.48
C TYR A 395 4.85 0.22 10.84
N PRO A 396 3.60 0.71 11.02
CA PRO A 396 3.35 2.09 11.40
C PRO A 396 3.90 2.39 12.80
N THR A 397 4.23 3.67 13.04
CA THR A 397 4.54 4.17 14.38
C THR A 397 3.38 3.95 15.35
N GLY A 398 3.70 3.82 16.64
CA GLY A 398 2.71 3.63 17.70
C GLY A 398 2.01 2.27 17.71
N VAL A 399 2.51 1.29 16.92
CA VAL A 399 2.05 -0.10 16.93
C VAL A 399 3.18 -0.99 17.42
N ALA A 400 2.84 -2.03 18.19
CA ALA A 400 3.80 -3.04 18.63
C ALA A 400 4.42 -3.74 17.42
N GLN A 401 5.70 -4.08 17.51
CA GLN A 401 6.41 -4.76 16.43
C GLN A 401 5.68 -6.06 16.04
N PRO A 402 5.27 -6.22 14.77
CA PRO A 402 4.60 -7.44 14.32
C PRO A 402 5.60 -8.59 14.16
N THR A 403 5.10 -9.82 14.20
CA THR A 403 5.89 -11.03 13.88
C THR A 403 6.03 -11.29 12.38
N THR A 404 5.53 -10.39 11.54
CA THR A 404 5.54 -10.48 10.08
C THR A 404 6.91 -10.11 9.53
N SER A 405 7.40 -10.92 8.57
CA SER A 405 8.61 -10.62 7.80
C SER A 405 8.22 -10.08 6.43
N ASN A 406 8.40 -8.77 6.18
CA ASN A 406 8.08 -8.20 4.88
C ASN A 406 9.14 -8.52 3.83
N ILE A 407 10.41 -8.62 4.23
CA ILE A 407 11.53 -8.95 3.34
C ILE A 407 12.46 -9.91 4.06
N ASN A 408 12.66 -11.12 3.53
CA ASN A 408 13.71 -12.01 4.02
C ASN A 408 14.92 -11.93 3.10
N TYR A 409 16.10 -11.95 3.69
CA TYR A 409 17.35 -11.74 2.96
C TYR A 409 18.51 -12.54 3.53
N VAL A 410 19.47 -12.80 2.64
CA VAL A 410 20.76 -13.43 2.92
C VAL A 410 21.86 -12.46 2.51
N PRO A 411 23.08 -12.54 3.08
CA PRO A 411 24.16 -11.63 2.72
C PRO A 411 24.54 -11.77 1.24
N GLY A 412 25.03 -10.67 0.65
CA GLY A 412 25.68 -10.67 -0.66
C GLY A 412 24.83 -10.18 -1.84
N ALA A 413 23.53 -9.96 -1.68
CA ALA A 413 22.69 -9.37 -2.72
C ALA A 413 21.53 -8.55 -2.16
N ALA A 414 21.11 -7.54 -2.93
CA ALA A 414 19.92 -6.77 -2.60
C ALA A 414 18.65 -7.63 -2.77
N VAL A 415 17.66 -7.38 -1.92
CA VAL A 415 16.32 -7.98 -2.02
C VAL A 415 15.28 -6.88 -1.94
N SER A 416 14.31 -6.91 -2.85
CA SER A 416 13.19 -5.97 -2.89
C SER A 416 11.85 -6.67 -2.68
N ASN A 417 10.89 -5.98 -2.07
CA ASN A 417 9.49 -6.38 -2.01
C ASN A 417 8.58 -5.15 -1.96
N LEU A 418 7.36 -5.30 -2.50
CA LEU A 418 6.27 -4.38 -2.26
C LEU A 418 5.78 -4.54 -0.82
N VAL A 419 5.54 -3.44 -0.11
CA VAL A 419 4.94 -3.41 1.22
C VAL A 419 3.74 -2.47 1.18
N ILE A 420 2.56 -2.95 1.57
CA ILE A 420 1.37 -2.11 1.76
C ILE A 420 0.99 -2.19 3.23
N LEU A 421 0.89 -1.05 3.88
CA LEU A 421 0.61 -0.97 5.32
C LEU A 421 -0.21 0.30 5.64
N PRO A 422 -1.02 0.26 6.73
CA PRO A 422 -1.63 1.48 7.24
C PRO A 422 -0.56 2.48 7.68
N VAL A 423 -0.90 3.76 7.57
CA VAL A 423 -0.10 4.87 8.10
C VAL A 423 -0.97 5.72 9.00
N ARG A 424 -0.38 6.30 10.05
CA ARG A 424 -1.09 7.24 10.92
C ARG A 424 -0.98 8.65 10.37
N SER A 425 -1.66 9.61 11.01
CA SER A 425 -1.62 11.02 10.64
C SER A 425 -0.23 11.66 10.73
N ASP A 426 0.73 11.02 11.40
CA ASP A 426 2.12 11.46 11.43
C ASP A 426 2.89 11.07 10.16
N GLY A 427 2.34 10.21 9.30
CA GLY A 427 2.97 9.80 8.04
C GLY A 427 4.24 8.95 8.23
N LYS A 428 4.46 8.37 9.42
CA LYS A 428 5.72 7.67 9.75
C LYS A 428 5.56 6.15 9.81
N VAL A 429 6.65 5.45 9.47
CA VAL A 429 6.78 4.00 9.61
C VAL A 429 8.11 3.64 10.25
N VAL A 430 8.13 2.49 10.92
CA VAL A 430 9.32 1.89 11.55
C VAL A 430 9.81 0.74 10.67
N LEU A 431 11.11 0.71 10.41
CA LEU A 431 11.80 -0.38 9.71
C LEU A 431 12.74 -1.04 10.71
N PHE A 432 12.43 -2.27 11.09
CA PHE A 432 13.19 -3.06 12.04
C PHE A 432 14.01 -4.14 11.31
N ASN A 433 15.33 -4.10 11.49
CA ASN A 433 16.26 -5.11 10.98
C ASN A 433 16.38 -6.26 11.99
N ALA A 434 15.70 -7.38 11.73
CA ALA A 434 15.79 -8.58 12.57
C ALA A 434 17.02 -9.46 12.25
N GLY A 435 17.92 -8.99 11.38
CA GLY A 435 19.11 -9.72 10.96
C GLY A 435 20.28 -9.61 11.92
N VAL A 436 21.23 -10.52 11.74
CA VAL A 436 22.48 -10.57 12.53
C VAL A 436 23.56 -9.62 11.99
N GLY A 437 23.34 -9.02 10.82
CA GLY A 437 24.20 -8.02 10.20
C GLY A 437 23.46 -6.71 9.99
N SER A 438 24.22 -5.65 9.69
CA SER A 438 23.65 -4.36 9.28
C SER A 438 22.95 -4.46 7.93
N ALA A 439 22.04 -3.53 7.65
CA ALA A 439 21.31 -3.48 6.40
C ALA A 439 21.18 -2.04 5.89
N ASP A 440 21.64 -1.80 4.67
CA ASP A 440 21.26 -0.60 3.93
C ASP A 440 19.83 -0.76 3.41
N ILE A 441 19.04 0.29 3.53
CA ILE A 441 17.63 0.29 3.19
C ILE A 441 17.30 1.46 2.27
N GLN A 442 16.50 1.12 1.27
CA GLN A 442 16.01 2.00 0.24
C GLN A 442 14.49 1.89 0.18
N VAL A 443 13.76 3.01 0.33
CA VAL A 443 12.30 3.06 0.29
C VAL A 443 11.84 4.05 -0.77
N ASP A 444 11.07 3.55 -1.74
CA ASP A 444 10.31 4.38 -2.68
C ASP A 444 8.83 4.29 -2.36
N VAL A 445 8.15 5.43 -2.41
CA VAL A 445 6.70 5.50 -2.30
C VAL A 445 6.09 5.42 -3.69
N LEU A 446 5.21 4.45 -3.91
CA LEU A 446 4.52 4.21 -5.19
C LEU A 446 3.16 4.91 -5.26
N GLY A 447 2.56 5.16 -4.10
CA GLY A 447 1.25 5.79 -3.97
C GLY A 447 0.66 5.59 -2.58
N VAL A 448 -0.49 6.21 -2.37
CA VAL A 448 -1.24 6.19 -1.11
C VAL A 448 -2.68 5.77 -1.35
N PHE A 449 -3.32 5.22 -0.33
CA PHE A 449 -4.75 4.95 -0.30
C PHE A 449 -5.47 6.00 0.54
N LEU A 450 -6.54 6.58 0.01
CA LEU A 450 -7.18 7.74 0.62
C LEU A 450 -8.24 7.36 1.67
N ASP A 451 -8.56 8.28 2.56
CA ASP A 451 -9.61 8.13 3.58
C ASP A 451 -11.00 8.60 3.12
N GLY A 452 -11.11 9.11 1.89
CA GLY A 452 -12.36 9.61 1.32
C GLY A 452 -12.65 11.08 1.59
N THR A 453 -11.71 11.84 2.14
CA THR A 453 -11.86 13.28 2.38
C THR A 453 -11.78 14.14 1.10
N GLY A 454 -11.41 13.55 -0.05
CA GLY A 454 -11.35 14.27 -1.33
C GLY A 454 -10.48 15.53 -1.27
N ALA A 455 -11.01 16.66 -1.74
CA ALA A 455 -10.33 17.95 -1.69
C ALA A 455 -10.23 18.54 -0.27
N ALA A 456 -11.11 18.14 0.66
CA ALA A 456 -11.10 18.66 2.02
C ALA A 456 -9.76 18.39 2.74
N ARG A 457 -9.04 17.34 2.34
CA ARG A 457 -7.69 17.03 2.85
C ARG A 457 -6.68 18.13 2.59
N CYS A 458 -6.84 18.92 1.52
CA CYS A 458 -5.89 19.97 1.19
C CYS A 458 -5.93 21.10 2.21
N ASN A 459 -7.06 21.30 2.90
CA ASN A 459 -7.16 22.23 4.02
C ASN A 459 -6.38 21.77 5.27
N LEU A 460 -6.09 20.47 5.37
CA LEU A 460 -5.35 19.89 6.50
C LEU A 460 -3.85 19.75 6.18
N ALA A 461 -3.44 19.98 4.94
CA ALA A 461 -2.05 19.90 4.52
C ALA A 461 -1.23 20.92 5.33
N ARG A 462 -0.16 20.45 5.96
CA ARG A 462 0.74 21.31 6.73
C ARG A 462 1.66 22.05 5.77
N THR A 463 1.94 23.32 6.05
CA THR A 463 2.99 24.05 5.34
C THR A 463 4.34 23.38 5.56
N ASP A 464 5.24 23.50 4.60
CA ASP A 464 6.61 23.03 4.71
C ASP A 464 7.39 23.99 5.62
N PRO A 465 7.80 23.56 6.84
CA PRO A 465 8.52 24.44 7.76
C PRO A 465 9.94 24.78 7.27
N SER A 466 10.44 24.10 6.24
CA SER A 466 11.74 24.40 5.62
C SER A 466 11.65 25.33 4.41
N GLY A 467 10.44 25.62 3.94
CA GLY A 467 10.19 26.55 2.83
C GLY A 467 10.33 28.01 3.24
N ASP A 468 10.62 28.86 2.26
CA ASP A 468 10.52 30.32 2.38
C ASP A 468 9.05 30.79 2.32
N SER A 469 8.83 32.11 2.21
CA SER A 469 7.47 32.66 2.21
C SER A 469 6.59 32.08 1.08
N ILE A 470 7.20 31.60 0.00
CA ILE A 470 6.53 31.03 -1.17
C ILE A 470 6.41 29.51 -1.03
N THR A 471 7.56 28.85 -0.92
CA THR A 471 7.69 27.39 -1.01
C THR A 471 7.14 26.65 0.21
N GLN A 472 6.90 27.35 1.33
CA GLN A 472 6.16 26.77 2.47
C GLN A 472 4.76 26.27 2.07
N TRP A 473 4.16 26.78 1.00
CA TRP A 473 2.83 26.39 0.54
C TRP A 473 2.83 25.14 -0.35
N ASN A 474 4.00 24.63 -0.77
CA ASN A 474 4.11 23.55 -1.75
C ASN A 474 3.33 22.28 -1.38
N PRO A 475 3.27 21.82 -0.12
CA PRO A 475 2.40 20.70 0.25
C PRO A 475 0.91 20.93 -0.07
N VAL A 476 0.42 22.17 0.09
CA VAL A 476 -0.95 22.55 -0.27
C VAL A 476 -1.09 22.60 -1.80
N VAL A 477 -0.10 23.17 -2.50
CA VAL A 477 -0.07 23.24 -3.97
C VAL A 477 -0.10 21.84 -4.59
N TYR A 478 0.76 20.91 -4.16
CA TYR A 478 0.74 19.51 -4.62
C TYR A 478 -0.63 18.87 -4.41
N CYS A 479 -1.27 19.13 -3.26
CA CYS A 479 -2.60 18.62 -2.99
C CYS A 479 -3.63 19.20 -3.98
N VAL A 480 -3.68 20.52 -4.15
CA VAL A 480 -4.65 21.20 -5.03
C VAL A 480 -4.44 20.80 -6.49
N LEU A 481 -3.19 20.77 -6.98
CA LEU A 481 -2.87 20.29 -8.33
C LEU A 481 -3.37 18.86 -8.53
N SER A 482 -3.15 17.97 -7.56
CA SER A 482 -3.65 16.60 -7.64
C SER A 482 -5.17 16.56 -7.79
N VAL A 483 -5.92 17.34 -6.99
CA VAL A 483 -7.39 17.41 -7.04
C VAL A 483 -7.88 17.95 -8.38
N LEU A 484 -7.19 18.94 -8.94
CA LEU A 484 -7.46 19.51 -10.25
C LEU A 484 -6.94 18.64 -11.42
N ASN A 485 -6.42 17.44 -11.11
CA ASN A 485 -5.83 16.50 -12.07
C ASN A 485 -4.71 17.15 -12.93
N GLN A 486 -3.95 18.06 -12.33
CA GLN A 486 -2.80 18.72 -12.92
C GLN A 486 -1.48 18.03 -12.51
N PRO A 487 -0.45 18.05 -13.37
CA PRO A 487 0.85 17.46 -13.04
C PRO A 487 1.60 18.32 -12.00
N SER A 488 2.36 17.65 -11.14
CA SER A 488 3.20 18.29 -10.12
C SER A 488 4.33 19.14 -10.69
N SER A 489 4.66 19.00 -11.98
CA SER A 489 5.61 19.87 -12.68
C SER A 489 5.16 21.34 -12.72
N GLU A 490 3.88 21.62 -12.48
CA GLU A 490 3.33 22.98 -12.44
C GLU A 490 3.53 23.68 -11.08
N VAL A 491 4.10 23.02 -10.07
CA VAL A 491 4.39 23.68 -8.78
C VAL A 491 5.23 24.94 -8.97
N GLY A 492 6.27 24.91 -9.83
CA GLY A 492 7.08 26.10 -10.08
C GLY A 492 6.30 27.27 -10.71
N ASP A 493 5.31 26.97 -11.55
CA ASP A 493 4.42 28.01 -12.11
C ASP A 493 3.52 28.60 -11.01
N VAL A 494 3.00 27.76 -10.11
CA VAL A 494 2.19 28.22 -8.97
C VAL A 494 3.04 29.01 -7.97
N ASP A 495 4.28 28.61 -7.71
CA ASP A 495 5.22 29.34 -6.85
C ASP A 495 5.47 30.75 -7.39
N ILE A 496 5.64 30.90 -8.72
CA ILE A 496 5.74 32.22 -9.37
C ILE A 496 4.44 33.01 -9.18
N MET A 497 3.27 32.40 -9.33
CA MET A 497 2.01 33.09 -9.06
C MET A 497 1.94 33.59 -7.61
N ILE A 498 2.24 32.74 -6.63
CA ILE A 498 2.24 33.14 -5.20
C ILE A 498 3.22 34.29 -4.96
N GLN A 499 4.41 34.24 -5.59
CA GLN A 499 5.43 35.27 -5.46
C GLN A 499 4.93 36.64 -5.93
N TYR A 500 4.35 36.72 -7.12
CA TYR A 500 3.93 37.99 -7.72
C TYR A 500 2.58 38.48 -7.21
N GLU A 501 1.70 37.59 -6.78
CA GLU A 501 0.36 37.96 -6.35
C GLU A 501 0.34 38.38 -4.87
N SER A 502 1.05 37.69 -3.99
CA SER A 502 0.97 37.97 -2.54
C SER A 502 2.30 37.95 -1.79
N SER A 503 3.40 37.62 -2.47
CA SER A 503 4.68 37.30 -1.81
C SER A 503 4.57 36.21 -0.72
N GLY A 504 3.53 35.35 -0.81
CA GLY A 504 3.27 34.27 0.14
C GLY A 504 2.31 34.62 1.29
N ASP A 505 1.72 35.82 1.31
CA ASP A 505 0.77 36.23 2.34
C ASP A 505 -0.67 35.80 2.00
N PRO A 506 -1.26 34.83 2.72
CA PRO A 506 -2.63 34.39 2.47
C PRO A 506 -3.68 35.42 2.89
N ASN A 507 -3.29 36.52 3.54
CA ASN A 507 -4.18 37.62 3.94
C ASN A 507 -3.99 38.89 3.08
N ALA A 508 -3.24 38.81 1.98
CA ALA A 508 -3.00 39.93 1.09
C ALA A 508 -4.31 40.46 0.48
N ILE A 509 -4.47 41.79 0.42
CA ILE A 509 -5.62 42.47 -0.21
C ILE A 509 -5.10 43.59 -1.10
N ASN A 510 -5.45 43.58 -2.38
CA ASN A 510 -5.16 44.67 -3.31
C ASN A 510 -6.37 45.60 -3.45
N ASN A 511 -6.22 46.86 -3.01
CA ASN A 511 -7.27 47.89 -3.02
C ASN A 511 -7.07 48.97 -4.10
N TYR A 512 -6.11 48.80 -5.02
CA TYR A 512 -5.69 49.87 -5.92
C TYR A 512 -6.07 49.64 -7.39
N ASP A 513 -6.34 48.39 -7.78
CA ASP A 513 -6.61 48.02 -9.18
C ASP A 513 -8.06 48.29 -9.61
N ILE A 514 -8.36 48.00 -10.88
CA ILE A 514 -9.69 48.18 -11.44
C ILE A 514 -10.74 47.29 -10.77
N ASN A 515 -10.35 46.11 -10.28
CA ASN A 515 -11.26 45.20 -9.60
C ASN A 515 -11.66 45.78 -8.23
N ALA A 516 -10.70 46.36 -7.49
CA ALA A 516 -10.96 47.09 -6.25
C ALA A 516 -11.87 48.31 -6.46
N GLN A 517 -11.65 49.09 -7.53
CA GLN A 517 -12.53 50.21 -7.90
C GLN A 517 -13.97 49.76 -8.20
N GLN A 518 -14.14 48.52 -8.67
CA GLN A 518 -15.44 47.88 -8.91
C GLN A 518 -16.02 47.18 -7.68
N GLY A 519 -15.39 47.27 -6.51
CA GLY A 519 -15.86 46.66 -5.26
C GLY A 519 -15.52 45.18 -5.09
N HIS A 520 -14.60 44.66 -5.91
CA HIS A 520 -14.15 43.27 -5.87
C HIS A 520 -12.62 43.21 -5.79
N PRO A 521 -12.00 43.63 -4.67
CA PRO A 521 -10.56 43.57 -4.54
C PRO A 521 -10.04 42.15 -4.74
N SER A 522 -8.83 42.05 -5.29
CA SER A 522 -8.11 40.78 -5.39
C SER A 522 -7.55 40.42 -4.01
N GLU A 523 -7.80 39.21 -3.51
CA GLU A 523 -7.41 38.83 -2.14
C GLU A 523 -6.86 37.41 -2.02
N GLY A 524 -6.12 37.17 -0.94
CA GLY A 524 -5.55 35.89 -0.59
C GLY A 524 -4.29 35.50 -1.35
N LEU A 525 -3.89 34.24 -1.18
CA LEU A 525 -2.56 33.74 -1.52
C LEU A 525 -2.19 33.90 -3.02
N ILE A 526 -3.15 33.74 -3.93
CA ILE A 526 -2.96 33.98 -5.37
C ILE A 526 -3.93 35.06 -5.88
N GLN A 527 -4.35 36.00 -5.03
CA GLN A 527 -5.11 37.21 -5.38
C GLN A 527 -6.36 36.93 -6.24
N VAL A 528 -7.29 36.14 -5.71
CA VAL A 528 -8.57 35.81 -6.37
C VAL A 528 -9.63 36.86 -6.02
N ILE A 529 -10.44 37.31 -6.99
CA ILE A 529 -11.60 38.17 -6.71
C ILE A 529 -12.82 37.34 -6.28
N ARG A 530 -13.70 37.92 -5.47
CA ARG A 530 -14.87 37.21 -4.91
C ARG A 530 -15.78 36.54 -5.96
N PRO A 531 -16.18 37.19 -7.07
CA PRO A 531 -17.01 36.53 -8.09
C PRO A 531 -16.36 35.28 -8.72
N THR A 532 -15.05 35.33 -8.96
CA THR A 532 -14.27 34.17 -9.45
C THR A 532 -14.21 33.08 -8.41
N PHE A 533 -13.94 33.43 -7.15
CA PHE A 533 -13.92 32.46 -6.06
C PHE A 533 -15.25 31.72 -5.93
N ASP A 534 -16.36 32.45 -5.89
CA ASP A 534 -17.70 31.86 -5.74
C ASP A 534 -18.06 30.92 -6.92
N THR A 535 -17.52 31.19 -8.12
CA THR A 535 -17.73 30.37 -9.33
C THR A 535 -16.86 29.11 -9.36
N TYR A 536 -15.57 29.23 -9.00
CA TYR A 536 -14.57 28.18 -9.24
C TYR A 536 -14.12 27.41 -8.00
N ARG A 537 -14.59 27.78 -6.80
CA ARG A 537 -14.25 27.06 -5.55
C ARG A 537 -14.76 25.63 -5.52
N SER A 538 -14.06 24.78 -4.78
CA SER A 538 -14.56 23.45 -4.41
C SER A 538 -15.63 23.56 -3.33
N SER A 539 -16.70 22.77 -3.42
CA SER A 539 -17.69 22.62 -2.35
C SER A 539 -17.16 21.85 -1.13
N GLN A 540 -16.03 21.16 -1.27
CA GLN A 540 -15.37 20.41 -0.19
C GLN A 540 -14.33 21.23 0.58
N LEU A 541 -14.02 22.45 0.11
CA LEU A 541 -13.12 23.38 0.79
C LEU A 541 -13.92 24.50 1.47
N PRO A 542 -13.35 25.18 2.48
CA PRO A 542 -14.01 26.30 3.14
C PRO A 542 -14.46 27.37 2.14
N ASN A 543 -15.63 27.96 2.39
CA ASN A 543 -16.09 29.15 1.67
C ASN A 543 -15.43 30.41 2.26
N ASP A 544 -14.11 30.45 2.19
CA ASP A 544 -13.27 31.50 2.75
C ASP A 544 -12.15 31.81 1.75
N LEU A 545 -12.11 33.05 1.28
CA LEU A 545 -11.19 33.49 0.24
C LEU A 545 -9.75 33.60 0.75
N PHE A 546 -9.55 33.77 2.06
CA PHE A 546 -8.25 33.81 2.71
C PHE A 546 -7.73 32.41 3.08
N ASN A 547 -8.57 31.38 2.95
CA ASN A 547 -8.12 30.01 3.13
C ASN A 547 -7.17 29.61 1.99
N PRO A 548 -5.91 29.25 2.27
CA PRO A 548 -4.90 29.01 1.23
C PRO A 548 -5.30 27.92 0.23
N ALA A 549 -5.85 26.81 0.72
CA ALA A 549 -6.27 25.71 -0.14
C ALA A 549 -7.47 26.09 -1.02
N ALA A 550 -8.45 26.80 -0.46
CA ALA A 550 -9.63 27.25 -1.21
C ALA A 550 -9.25 28.32 -2.26
N ASN A 551 -8.40 29.28 -1.89
CA ASN A 551 -7.90 30.33 -2.77
C ASN A 551 -7.11 29.75 -3.95
N LEU A 552 -6.14 28.86 -3.65
CA LEU A 552 -5.39 28.12 -4.66
C LEU A 552 -6.32 27.32 -5.58
N TYR A 553 -7.24 26.54 -5.01
CA TYR A 553 -8.16 25.73 -5.82
C TYR A 553 -8.97 26.60 -6.77
N ALA A 554 -9.59 27.67 -6.28
CA ALA A 554 -10.45 28.53 -7.10
C ALA A 554 -9.67 29.26 -8.19
N GLY A 555 -8.53 29.86 -7.87
CA GLY A 555 -7.72 30.61 -8.83
C GLY A 555 -7.10 29.71 -9.90
N LEU A 556 -6.58 28.53 -9.52
CA LEU A 556 -6.03 27.57 -10.48
C LEU A 556 -7.13 26.93 -11.34
N ASN A 557 -8.29 26.61 -10.76
CA ASN A 557 -9.43 26.11 -11.53
C ASN A 557 -9.93 27.16 -12.55
N TYR A 558 -9.99 28.43 -12.16
CA TYR A 558 -10.25 29.54 -13.08
C TYR A 558 -9.20 29.62 -14.21
N ALA A 559 -7.91 29.53 -13.87
CA ALA A 559 -6.83 29.60 -14.85
C ALA A 559 -6.92 28.47 -15.88
N ILE A 560 -7.18 27.23 -15.45
CA ILE A 560 -7.37 26.09 -16.35
C ILE A 560 -8.56 26.32 -17.29
N ASN A 561 -9.70 26.79 -16.77
CA ASN A 561 -10.90 27.01 -17.58
C ASN A 561 -10.77 28.20 -18.55
N THR A 562 -10.00 29.22 -18.18
CA THR A 562 -9.88 30.47 -18.96
C THR A 562 -8.72 30.42 -19.96
N TYR A 563 -7.58 29.84 -19.57
CA TYR A 563 -6.33 29.83 -20.34
C TYR A 563 -5.95 28.44 -20.87
N GLY A 564 -6.71 27.41 -20.52
CA GLY A 564 -6.48 26.01 -20.92
C GLY A 564 -5.46 25.27 -20.06
N SER A 565 -4.57 25.97 -19.36
CA SER A 565 -3.62 25.42 -18.39
C SER A 565 -3.11 26.51 -17.45
N ILE A 566 -2.56 26.11 -16.29
CA ILE A 566 -1.88 27.05 -15.39
C ILE A 566 -0.68 27.68 -16.11
N HIS A 567 0.07 26.88 -16.86
CA HIS A 567 1.22 27.36 -17.62
C HIS A 567 0.90 28.53 -18.58
N ASN A 568 -0.32 28.60 -19.10
CA ASN A 568 -0.75 29.63 -20.07
C ASN A 568 -1.25 30.94 -19.43
N VAL A 569 -1.18 31.06 -18.10
CA VAL A 569 -1.54 32.29 -17.38
C VAL A 569 -0.72 33.48 -17.93
N PRO A 570 -1.35 34.64 -18.25
CA PRO A 570 -0.67 35.77 -18.90
C PRO A 570 0.62 36.24 -18.21
N GLY A 571 0.63 36.31 -16.88
CA GLY A 571 1.82 36.70 -16.13
C GLY A 571 3.00 35.74 -16.32
N LEU A 572 2.74 34.43 -16.34
CA LEU A 572 3.76 33.41 -16.59
C LEU A 572 4.27 33.45 -18.03
N VAL A 573 3.37 33.63 -19.00
CA VAL A 573 3.72 33.77 -20.42
C VAL A 573 4.59 35.01 -20.63
N SER A 574 4.23 36.15 -20.03
CA SER A 574 4.99 37.40 -20.15
C SER A 574 6.41 37.25 -19.60
N LEU A 575 6.57 36.69 -18.40
CA LEU A 575 7.88 36.45 -17.79
C LEU A 575 8.77 35.55 -18.64
N ARG A 576 8.22 34.45 -19.18
CA ARG A 576 8.99 33.53 -20.06
C ARG A 576 9.45 34.20 -21.37
N ASN A 577 8.76 35.26 -21.80
CA ASN A 577 9.12 36.06 -22.97
C ASN A 577 9.97 37.30 -22.62
N GLY A 578 10.46 37.42 -21.39
CA GLY A 578 11.29 38.54 -20.93
C GLY A 578 10.51 39.82 -20.60
N GLY A 579 9.18 39.75 -20.53
CA GLY A 579 8.31 40.84 -20.07
C GLY A 579 8.12 40.85 -18.55
N GLY A 580 7.40 41.85 -18.04
CA GLY A 580 7.01 41.92 -16.62
C GLY A 580 5.79 41.04 -16.31
N TYR A 581 5.61 40.66 -15.05
CA TYR A 581 4.43 39.89 -14.63
C TYR A 581 3.14 40.69 -14.84
N GLN A 582 2.07 40.00 -15.23
CA GLN A 582 0.73 40.56 -15.44
C GLN A 582 -0.27 39.76 -14.62
N GLY A 583 -1.17 40.45 -13.92
CA GLY A 583 -2.24 39.81 -13.16
C GLY A 583 -3.15 38.97 -14.05
N TYR A 584 -3.60 37.83 -13.53
CA TYR A 584 -4.32 36.82 -14.32
C TYR A 584 -5.84 36.86 -14.15
N ILE A 585 -6.37 37.71 -13.27
CA ILE A 585 -7.81 37.89 -13.09
C ILE A 585 -8.17 39.33 -13.48
N VAL A 586 -8.90 39.47 -14.58
CA VAL A 586 -9.39 40.76 -15.08
C VAL A 586 -10.89 40.62 -15.25
N ASN A 587 -11.69 41.46 -14.58
CA ASN A 587 -13.11 41.56 -14.90
C ASN A 587 -13.25 41.91 -16.39
N ARG A 588 -14.00 41.10 -17.13
CA ARG A 588 -14.50 41.48 -18.46
C ARG A 588 -15.89 42.07 -18.34
#